data_AF-A0A960QZ81-F1
#
_entry.id   AF-A0A960QZ81-F1
#
_cell.length_a   1.000
_cell.length_b   1.000
_cell.length_c   1.000
_cell.angle_alpha   90.00
_cell.angle_beta   90.00
_cell.angle_gamma   90.00
#
_symmetry.space_group_name_H-M   'P 1'
#
loop_
_entity.id
_entity.type
_entity.pdbx_description
1 polymer ?
#
loop_
_entity_poly.entity_id
_entity_poly.type
_entity_poly.pdbx_seq_one_letter_code
_entity_poly.pdbx_strand_id
1 'polypeptide(L)'
;MRLNKYISQSGYCSRRKADELIESGKVMVNDRPAKVGEKIEPEVDTVRIKGGPTLSKPSKRRTILIALNKPKGYVCSKNRDQSSRVVYDLLPEE
;
A
#
# COMPACT_ATOMS: atom_id res chain seq x y z
N MET A 1 14.67 1.80 1.39
CA MET A 1 13.37 1.09 1.46
C MET A 1 12.99 0.60 0.05
N ARG A 2 12.28 -0.53 -0.14
CA ARG A 2 11.79 -0.89 -1.49
C ARG A 2 10.66 0.06 -1.92
N LEU A 3 10.66 0.48 -3.19
CA LEU A 3 9.69 1.45 -3.73
C LEU A 3 8.23 0.95 -3.59
N ASN A 4 7.96 -0.31 -3.91
CA ASN A 4 6.63 -0.90 -3.75
C ASN A 4 6.13 -0.91 -2.28
N LYS A 5 7.05 -1.09 -1.32
CA LYS A 5 6.74 -0.96 0.12
C LYS A 5 6.44 0.48 0.48
N TYR A 6 7.19 1.45 -0.05
CA TYR A 6 6.96 2.87 0.18
C TYR A 6 5.58 3.31 -0.32
N ILE A 7 5.24 2.98 -1.57
CA ILE A 7 3.93 3.27 -2.17
C ILE A 7 2.81 2.61 -1.36
N SER A 8 3.00 1.36 -0.92
CA SER A 8 2.00 0.69 -0.10
C SER A 8 1.83 1.31 1.29
N GLN A 9 2.91 1.78 1.92
CA GLN A 9 2.86 2.45 3.22
C GLN A 9 2.26 3.88 3.14
N SER A 10 2.33 4.52 1.97
CA SER A 10 1.62 5.79 1.74
C SER A 10 0.09 5.62 1.78
N GLY A 11 -0.42 4.39 1.61
CA GLY A 11 -1.85 4.10 1.54
C GLY A 11 -2.43 4.16 0.13
N TYR A 12 -1.61 4.49 -0.89
CA TYR A 12 -2.08 4.62 -2.27
C TYR A 12 -2.61 3.31 -2.87
N CYS A 13 -1.89 2.20 -2.71
CA CYS A 13 -2.32 0.89 -3.23
C CYS A 13 -1.62 -0.29 -2.52
N SER A 14 -1.96 -1.52 -2.91
CA SER A 14 -1.26 -2.73 -2.44
C SER A 14 0.15 -2.83 -3.04
N ARG A 15 1.05 -3.61 -2.41
CA ARG A 15 2.41 -3.80 -2.95
C ARG A 15 2.43 -4.36 -4.38
N ARG A 16 1.57 -5.33 -4.70
CA ARG A 16 1.48 -5.91 -6.05
C ARG A 16 1.03 -4.88 -7.08
N LYS A 17 -0.01 -4.11 -6.74
CA LYS A 17 -0.50 -3.03 -7.60
C LYS A 17 0.54 -1.91 -7.76
N ALA A 18 1.37 -1.68 -6.74
CA ALA A 18 2.50 -0.77 -6.85
C ALA A 18 3.54 -1.29 -7.86
N ASP A 19 3.85 -2.59 -7.87
CA ASP A 19 4.75 -3.18 -8.87
C ASP A 19 4.18 -3.03 -10.29
N GLU A 20 2.89 -3.26 -10.51
CA GLU A 20 2.21 -3.03 -11.81
C GLU A 20 2.32 -1.55 -12.26
N LEU A 21 2.15 -0.60 -11.33
CA LEU A 21 2.27 0.83 -11.64
C LEU A 21 3.71 1.22 -12.00
N ILE A 22 4.70 0.62 -11.35
CA ILE A 22 6.11 0.84 -11.65
C ILE A 22 6.44 0.25 -13.03
N GLU A 23 6.02 -0.97 -13.31
CA GLU A 23 6.24 -1.65 -14.59
C GLU A 23 5.58 -0.90 -15.77
N SER A 24 4.39 -0.33 -15.54
CA SER A 24 3.71 0.52 -16.54
C SER A 24 4.33 1.92 -16.71
N GLY A 25 5.44 2.24 -16.03
CA GLY A 25 6.13 3.53 -16.13
C GLY A 25 5.34 4.71 -15.56
N LYS A 26 4.37 4.43 -14.68
CA LYS A 26 3.52 5.47 -14.05
C LYS A 26 4.12 6.02 -12.76
N VAL A 27 5.26 5.50 -12.29
CA VAL A 27 5.93 5.96 -11.07
C VAL A 27 7.24 6.65 -11.43
N MET A 28 7.45 7.83 -10.88
CA MET A 28 8.69 8.60 -10.99
C MET A 28 9.33 8.76 -9.61
N VAL A 29 10.65 8.60 -9.55
CA VAL A 29 11.47 8.87 -8.38
C VAL A 29 12.42 10.00 -8.76
N ASN A 30 12.42 11.14 -8.08
CA ASN A 30 13.27 12.30 -8.42
C ASN A 30 13.20 12.66 -9.93
N ASP A 31 11.98 12.71 -10.47
CA ASP A 31 11.68 13.02 -11.88
C ASP A 31 12.24 12.05 -12.94
N ARG A 32 12.80 10.89 -12.54
CA ARG A 32 13.13 9.78 -13.45
C ARG A 32 12.11 8.64 -13.34
N PRO A 33 11.82 7.91 -14.43
CA PRO A 33 10.96 6.73 -14.37
C PRO A 33 11.60 5.65 -13.49
N ALA A 34 10.81 5.12 -12.54
CA ALA A 34 11.27 4.11 -11.60
C ALA A 34 11.30 2.71 -12.22
N LYS A 35 12.16 1.83 -11.69
CA LYS A 35 12.24 0.42 -12.10
C LYS A 35 11.66 -0.52 -11.04
N VAL A 36 11.14 -1.67 -11.49
CA VAL A 36 10.63 -2.71 -10.58
C VAL A 36 11.77 -3.20 -9.69
N GLY A 37 11.53 -3.26 -8.38
CA GLY A 37 12.55 -3.64 -7.39
C GLY A 37 13.50 -2.52 -6.96
N GLU A 38 13.35 -1.29 -7.48
CA GLU A 38 14.16 -0.14 -7.09
C GLU A 38 14.02 0.17 -5.59
N LYS A 39 15.14 0.56 -4.97
CA LYS A 39 15.20 1.02 -3.59
C LYS A 39 15.28 2.54 -3.58
N ILE A 40 14.52 3.15 -2.67
CA ILE A 40 14.49 4.59 -2.45
C ILE A 40 14.82 4.91 -0.99
N GLU A 41 15.40 6.07 -0.76
CA GLU A 41 15.63 6.68 0.53
C GLU A 41 14.45 7.61 0.86
N PRO A 42 13.52 7.20 1.73
CA PRO A 42 12.26 7.93 1.96
C PRO A 42 12.47 9.32 2.58
N GLU A 43 13.68 9.63 3.05
CA GLU A 43 14.02 10.93 3.60
C GLU A 43 14.51 11.94 2.57
N VAL A 44 14.99 11.45 1.42
CA VAL A 44 15.67 12.24 0.40
C VAL A 44 14.90 12.18 -0.92
N ASP A 45 14.43 10.99 -1.29
CA ASP A 45 13.80 10.74 -2.57
C ASP A 45 12.33 11.15 -2.60
N THR A 46 11.95 11.84 -3.68
CA THR A 46 10.57 12.21 -3.96
C THR A 46 9.94 11.22 -4.92
N VAL A 47 8.84 10.58 -4.50
CA VAL A 47 8.10 9.61 -5.32
C VAL A 47 6.80 10.26 -5.83
N ARG A 48 6.60 10.27 -7.15
CA ARG A 48 5.43 10.84 -7.82
C ARG A 48 4.74 9.79 -8.67
N ILE A 49 3.41 9.77 -8.66
CA ILE A 49 2.62 8.94 -9.58
C ILE A 49 2.13 9.83 -10.72
N LYS A 50 2.34 9.40 -11.96
CA LYS A 50 1.97 10.13 -13.17
C LYS A 50 0.45 10.31 -13.24
N GLY A 51 0.00 11.57 -13.27
CA GLY A 51 -1.43 11.92 -13.18
C GLY A 51 -2.03 11.76 -11.78
N GLY A 52 -1.21 11.54 -10.76
CA GLY A 52 -1.62 11.38 -9.37
C GLY A 52 -0.83 12.28 -8.42
N PRO A 53 -1.01 12.10 -7.10
CA PRO A 53 -0.33 12.89 -6.09
C PRO A 53 1.16 12.53 -5.98
N THR A 54 1.95 13.48 -5.47
CA THR A 54 3.26 13.18 -4.87
C THR A 54 3.04 12.41 -3.58
N LEU A 55 3.69 11.27 -3.43
CA LEU A 55 3.53 10.44 -2.24
C LEU A 55 4.33 11.02 -1.09
N SER A 56 3.62 11.58 -0.11
CA SER A 56 4.22 12.06 1.12
C SER A 56 4.86 10.92 1.90
N LYS A 57 5.94 11.27 2.61
CA LYS A 57 6.64 10.39 3.55
C LYS A 57 5.59 9.70 4.43
N PRO A 58 5.62 8.37 4.60
CA PRO A 58 4.69 7.72 5.50
C PRO A 58 4.87 8.38 6.86
N SER A 59 3.86 9.10 7.32
CA SER A 59 3.82 9.62 8.69
C SER A 59 4.10 8.45 9.62
N LYS A 60 4.69 8.71 10.80
CA LYS A 60 4.82 7.71 11.86
C LYS A 60 3.40 7.25 12.23
N ARG A 61 2.84 6.31 11.46
CA ARG A 61 1.53 5.76 11.69
C ARG A 61 1.63 5.07 13.04
N ARG A 62 0.69 5.41 13.92
CA ARG A 62 0.57 4.75 15.22
C ARG A 62 0.42 3.25 14.94
N THR A 63 1.28 2.43 15.53
CA THR A 63 1.14 0.98 15.42
C THR A 63 -0.12 0.57 16.18
N ILE A 64 -1.11 0.03 15.47
CA ILE A 64 -2.33 -0.51 16.06
C ILE A 64 -2.20 -2.04 16.05
N LEU A 65 -2.33 -2.66 17.23
CA LEU A 65 -2.32 -4.11 17.41
C LEU A 65 -3.69 -4.54 17.94
N ILE A 66 -4.33 -5.46 17.24
CA ILE A 66 -5.66 -5.99 17.59
C ILE A 66 -5.56 -7.51 17.73
N ALA A 67 -6.00 -8.04 18.88
CA ALA A 67 -6.24 -9.45 19.07
C ALA A 67 -7.72 -9.74 18.77
N LEU A 68 -7.99 -10.56 17.76
CA LEU A 68 -9.35 -10.91 17.32
C LEU A 68 -9.56 -12.42 17.43
N ASN A 69 -10.56 -12.84 18.19
CA ASN A 69 -11.06 -14.21 18.16
C ASN A 69 -11.99 -14.38 16.95
N LYS A 70 -11.49 -14.97 15.87
CA LYS A 70 -12.21 -15.07 14.60
C LYS A 70 -13.40 -16.04 14.70
N PRO A 71 -14.65 -15.59 14.48
CA PRO A 71 -15.81 -16.47 14.47
C PRO A 71 -15.89 -17.35 13.21
N LYS A 72 -16.70 -18.41 13.28
CA LYS A 72 -17.01 -19.28 12.13
C LYS A 72 -17.78 -18.47 11.07
N GLY A 73 -17.58 -18.81 9.79
CA GLY A 73 -18.25 -18.16 8.66
C GLY A 73 -17.59 -16.89 8.13
N TYR A 74 -16.44 -16.47 8.67
CA TYR A 74 -15.66 -15.34 8.16
C TYR A 74 -14.42 -15.78 7.37
N VAL A 75 -14.00 -15.00 6.38
CA VAL A 75 -12.79 -15.26 5.57
C VAL A 75 -11.70 -14.19 5.79
N CYS A 76 -10.44 -14.62 5.77
CA CYS A 76 -9.27 -13.75 5.91
C CYS A 76 -8.76 -13.30 4.53
N SER A 77 -9.57 -12.51 3.81
CA SER A 77 -9.23 -12.01 2.46
C SER A 77 -9.61 -10.55 2.31
N LYS A 78 -8.76 -9.78 1.62
CA LYS A 78 -9.09 -8.41 1.17
C LYS A 78 -9.95 -8.40 -0.08
N ASN A 79 -9.95 -9.48 -0.85
CA ASN A 79 -10.88 -9.64 -1.98
C ASN A 79 -12.22 -10.10 -1.41
N ARG A 80 -13.18 -9.17 -1.41
CA ARG A 80 -14.58 -9.47 -1.10
C ARG A 80 -15.22 -10.15 -2.31
N ASP A 81 -15.66 -11.38 -2.12
CA ASP A 81 -16.70 -11.96 -2.96
C ASP A 81 -18.07 -11.59 -2.34
N GLN A 82 -19.10 -11.34 -3.15
CA GLN A 82 -20.39 -10.78 -2.71
C GLN A 82 -21.08 -11.62 -1.60
N SER A 83 -20.72 -12.90 -1.47
CA SER A 83 -21.29 -13.86 -0.54
C SER A 83 -20.52 -14.03 0.77
N SER A 84 -19.31 -13.46 0.89
CA SER A 84 -18.37 -13.79 1.96
C SER A 84 -18.26 -12.69 3.02
N ARG A 85 -18.48 -13.04 4.30
CA ARG A 85 -18.19 -12.16 5.44
C ARG A 85 -16.68 -12.09 5.66
N VAL A 86 -16.08 -10.90 5.67
CA VAL A 86 -14.62 -10.75 5.80
C VAL A 86 -14.23 -10.32 7.21
N VAL A 87 -13.09 -10.78 7.71
CA VAL A 87 -12.61 -10.41 9.06
C VAL A 87 -12.43 -8.90 9.26
N TYR A 88 -12.27 -8.14 8.18
CA TYR A 88 -12.17 -6.69 8.20
C TYR A 88 -13.47 -6.00 8.62
N ASP A 89 -14.64 -6.65 8.48
CA ASP A 89 -15.93 -6.12 8.94
C ASP A 89 -16.05 -6.10 10.47
N LEU A 90 -15.16 -6.82 11.17
CA LEU A 90 -15.13 -6.92 12.64
C LEU A 90 -14.15 -5.93 13.29
N LEU A 91 -13.48 -5.09 12.49
CA LEU A 91 -12.46 -4.16 12.97
C LEU A 91 -13.07 -2.75 13.11
N PRO A 92 -12.59 -1.93 14.07
CA PRO A 92 -13.01 -0.53 14.18
C PRO A 92 -12.60 0.27 12.95
N GLU A 93 -13.40 1.28 12.59
CA GLU A 93 -13.03 2.27 11.56
C GLU A 93 -11.90 3.16 12.07
N GLU A 94 -10.94 3.47 11.19
CA GLU A 94 -9.81 4.40 11.45
C GLU A 94 -10.24 5.87 11.34
#